data_AF-A0A5P8WDN3-F1
#
_entry.id   AF-A0A5P8WDN3-F1
#
_cell.length_a   1.000
_cell.length_b   1.000
_cell.length_c   1.000
_cell.angle_alpha   90.00
_cell.angle_beta   90.00
_cell.angle_gamma   90.00
#
_symmetry.space_group_name_H-M   'P 1'
#
loop_
_entity.id
_entity.type
_entity.pdbx_description
1 polymer ?
#
loop_
_entity_poly.entity_id
_entity_poly.type
_entity_poly.pdbx_seq_one_letter_code
_entity_poly.pdbx_strand_id
1 'polypeptide(L)'
;MIGFGDRPAQVWFCGVKELREENQRLRDENNRLKGEQGKPDIKALKFKGELSNHSSEKERETPKKHTKTSKNESIKIDREEILEYPRSELPADAQFKGYEEVIVQDIKLTTDNVLFRKQKYYSPSEGKTYLAELPLGYGGEFGPGVKALVISLYYGLFFIH
;
A
#
# COMPACT_ATOMS: atom_id res chain seq x y z
N MET A 1 10.89 -27.06 -58.78
CA MET A 1 10.45 -25.69 -58.44
C MET A 1 9.02 -25.77 -57.95
N ILE A 2 8.79 -25.59 -56.64
CA ILE A 2 7.44 -25.32 -56.12
C ILE A 2 7.63 -24.17 -55.14
N GLY A 3 7.16 -23.00 -55.55
CA GLY A 3 7.39 -21.72 -54.89
C GLY A 3 6.69 -21.63 -53.55
N PHE A 4 7.42 -21.08 -52.58
CA PHE A 4 6.89 -20.48 -51.37
C PHE A 4 5.84 -19.43 -51.77
N GLY A 5 4.59 -19.65 -51.39
CA GLY A 5 3.53 -18.66 -51.49
C GLY A 5 3.45 -17.86 -50.20
N ASP A 6 4.05 -16.68 -50.20
CA ASP A 6 3.96 -15.66 -49.16
C ASP A 6 2.48 -15.35 -48.82
N ARG A 7 2.09 -15.57 -47.56
CA ARG A 7 0.81 -15.03 -47.06
C ARG A 7 1.00 -13.54 -46.73
N PRO A 8 0.12 -12.66 -47.23
CA PRO A 8 0.34 -11.22 -47.22
C PRO A 8 0.22 -10.63 -45.81
N ALA A 9 1.22 -9.84 -45.42
CA ALA A 9 1.33 -9.06 -44.18
C ALA A 9 0.12 -8.14 -43.85
N GLN A 10 -0.84 -8.00 -44.77
CA GLN A 10 -2.05 -7.18 -44.60
C GLN A 10 -3.07 -7.81 -43.64
N VAL A 11 -3.18 -9.15 -43.58
CA VAL A 11 -4.14 -9.84 -42.70
C VAL A 11 -3.73 -9.71 -41.23
N TRP A 12 -2.42 -9.70 -40.95
CA TRP A 12 -1.87 -9.58 -39.60
C TRP A 12 -2.09 -8.17 -39.01
N PHE A 13 -2.05 -7.13 -39.85
CA PHE A 13 -2.20 -5.75 -39.41
C PHE A 13 -3.65 -5.38 -39.04
N CYS A 14 -4.64 -5.90 -39.78
CA CYS A 14 -6.07 -5.73 -39.44
C CYS A 14 -6.44 -6.43 -38.13
N GLY A 15 -5.99 -7.68 -37.94
CA GLY A 15 -6.28 -8.43 -36.71
C GLY A 15 -5.71 -7.76 -35.45
N VAL A 16 -4.51 -7.16 -35.55
CA VAL A 16 -3.90 -6.43 -34.42
C VAL A 16 -4.65 -5.14 -34.07
N LYS A 17 -5.26 -4.48 -35.06
CA LYS A 17 -6.05 -3.27 -34.83
C LYS A 17 -7.38 -3.60 -34.16
N GLU A 18 -8.07 -4.62 -34.65
CA GLU A 18 -9.35 -5.09 -34.11
C GLU A 18 -9.21 -5.62 -32.67
N LEU A 19 -8.16 -6.42 -32.39
CA LEU A 19 -7.86 -6.88 -31.03
C LEU A 19 -7.55 -5.74 -30.05
N ARG A 20 -6.96 -4.64 -30.53
CA ARG A 20 -6.65 -3.47 -29.68
C ARG A 20 -7.90 -2.67 -29.36
N GLU A 21 -8.81 -2.52 -30.32
CA GLU A 21 -10.09 -1.85 -30.13
C GLU A 21 -10.99 -2.65 -29.17
N GLU A 22 -11.03 -3.97 -29.31
CA GLU A 22 -11.77 -4.84 -28.41
C GLU A 22 -11.18 -4.84 -26.98
N ASN A 23 -9.85 -4.90 -26.86
CA ASN A 23 -9.18 -4.76 -25.54
C ASN A 23 -9.48 -3.40 -24.89
N GLN A 24 -9.53 -2.33 -25.65
CA GLN A 24 -9.83 -0.99 -25.11
C GLN A 24 -11.27 -0.93 -24.61
N ARG A 25 -12.22 -1.48 -25.37
CA ARG A 25 -13.63 -1.57 -24.96
C ARG A 25 -13.82 -2.39 -23.69
N LEU A 26 -13.15 -3.54 -23.57
CA LEU A 26 -13.23 -4.37 -22.37
C LEU A 26 -12.65 -3.67 -21.13
N ARG A 27 -11.58 -2.88 -21.30
CA ARG A 27 -10.99 -2.08 -20.21
C ARG A 27 -11.93 -0.97 -19.76
N ASP A 28 -12.56 -0.27 -20.70
CA ASP A 28 -13.50 0.80 -20.38
C ASP A 28 -14.75 0.26 -19.66
N GLU A 29 -15.22 -0.94 -20.04
CA GLU A 29 -16.32 -1.62 -19.36
C GLU A 29 -15.93 -2.11 -17.95
N ASN A 30 -14.70 -2.59 -17.77
CA ASN A 30 -14.19 -2.95 -16.45
C ASN A 30 -14.12 -1.75 -15.51
N ASN A 31 -13.68 -0.59 -16.02
CA ASN A 31 -13.59 0.65 -15.25
C ASN A 31 -14.98 1.18 -14.89
N ARG A 32 -15.96 1.09 -15.80
CA ARG A 32 -17.38 1.40 -15.52
C ARG A 32 -17.94 0.54 -14.38
N LEU A 33 -17.71 -0.77 -14.41
CA LEU A 33 -18.17 -1.68 -13.35
C LEU A 33 -17.45 -1.45 -12.00
N LYS A 34 -16.23 -0.91 -12.03
CA LYS A 34 -15.45 -0.55 -10.84
C LYS A 34 -15.75 0.85 -10.30
N GLY A 35 -16.61 1.64 -10.96
CA GLY A 35 -16.95 3.01 -10.54
C GLY A 35 -15.84 4.03 -10.84
N GLU A 36 -14.88 3.69 -11.70
CA GLU A 36 -13.79 4.56 -12.14
C GLU A 36 -14.15 5.23 -13.48
N GLN A 37 -13.70 6.47 -13.73
CA GLN A 37 -13.90 7.10 -15.03
C GLN A 37 -13.02 6.41 -16.09
N GLY A 38 -13.62 6.14 -17.26
CA GLY A 38 -12.90 5.62 -18.44
C GLY A 38 -11.80 6.58 -18.92
N LYS A 39 -10.92 6.09 -19.79
CA LYS A 39 -9.75 6.84 -20.28
C LYS A 39 -10.18 8.20 -20.90
N PRO A 40 -9.65 9.35 -20.45
CA PRO A 40 -10.00 10.65 -21.04
C PRO A 40 -9.49 10.78 -22.48
N ASP A 41 -10.35 11.24 -23.39
CA ASP A 41 -10.02 11.52 -24.79
C ASP A 41 -9.37 12.91 -24.90
N ILE A 42 -8.04 12.95 -25.01
CA ILE A 42 -7.28 14.20 -25.14
C ILE A 42 -7.24 14.58 -26.63
N LYS A 43 -8.13 15.48 -27.06
CA LYS A 43 -8.07 16.11 -28.38
C LYS A 43 -6.97 17.16 -28.42
N ALA A 44 -6.14 17.15 -29.47
CA ALA A 44 -5.13 18.17 -29.71
C ALA A 44 -5.79 19.55 -29.96
N LEU A 45 -5.50 20.54 -29.12
CA LEU A 45 -5.94 21.92 -29.31
C LEU A 45 -5.07 22.62 -30.36
N LYS A 46 -5.73 23.24 -31.36
CA LYS A 46 -5.07 24.12 -32.34
C LYS A 46 -4.76 25.47 -31.69
N PHE A 47 -3.48 25.88 -31.74
CA PHE A 47 -2.96 27.13 -31.19
C PHE A 47 -3.46 28.34 -32.00
N LYS A 48 -4.08 29.33 -31.35
CA LYS A 48 -4.24 30.71 -31.85
C LYS A 48 -4.38 31.66 -30.67
N GLY A 49 -3.44 32.59 -30.53
CA GLY A 49 -3.63 33.84 -29.78
C GLY A 49 -2.78 33.99 -28.51
N GLU A 50 -1.85 34.94 -28.59
CA GLU A 50 -1.22 35.73 -27.51
C GLU A 50 -0.25 35.04 -26.54
N LEU A 51 1.03 35.39 -26.70
CA LEU A 51 2.12 35.14 -25.76
C LEU A 51 1.87 35.93 -24.47
N SER A 52 1.07 35.39 -23.57
CA SER A 52 1.19 35.73 -22.16
C SER A 52 2.48 35.10 -21.65
N ASN A 53 3.39 35.94 -21.17
CA ASN A 53 4.64 35.53 -20.56
C ASN A 53 4.36 34.86 -19.20
N HIS A 54 3.82 33.64 -19.23
CA HIS A 54 3.69 32.79 -18.04
C HIS A 54 5.04 32.11 -17.82
N SER A 55 6.03 32.90 -17.38
CA SER A 55 7.25 32.32 -16.81
C SER A 55 6.86 31.51 -15.58
N SER A 56 6.97 30.19 -15.70
CA SER A 56 6.77 29.21 -14.62
C SER A 56 7.94 29.15 -13.63
N GLU A 57 8.93 30.05 -13.75
CA GLU A 57 10.05 30.13 -12.82
C GLU A 57 9.62 30.45 -11.39
N LYS A 58 8.44 31.06 -11.18
CA LYS A 58 7.91 31.31 -9.83
C LYS A 58 7.42 30.06 -9.09
N GLU A 59 7.23 28.92 -9.78
CA GLU A 59 6.85 27.63 -9.16
C GLU A 59 8.03 26.68 -8.97
N ARG A 60 9.26 27.06 -9.36
CA ARG A 60 10.46 26.32 -9.00
C ARG A 60 10.76 26.54 -7.51
N GLU A 61 10.03 25.83 -6.65
CA GLU A 61 10.52 25.50 -5.32
C GLU A 61 11.93 24.92 -5.50
N THR A 62 12.93 25.66 -5.02
CA THR A 62 14.30 25.17 -4.97
C THR A 62 14.29 23.79 -4.32
N PRO A 63 14.89 22.75 -4.92
CA PRO A 63 14.91 21.43 -4.32
C PRO A 63 15.52 21.57 -2.93
N LYS A 64 14.68 21.38 -1.90
CA LYS A 64 15.12 21.43 -0.50
C LYS A 64 16.26 20.43 -0.39
N LYS A 65 17.43 20.92 0.02
CA LYS A 65 18.62 20.10 0.22
C LYS A 65 18.22 19.00 1.21
N HIS A 66 18.10 17.77 0.71
CA HIS A 66 17.74 16.63 1.52
C HIS A 66 18.93 16.35 2.44
N THR A 67 18.96 16.97 3.61
CA THR A 67 19.85 16.56 4.68
C THR A 67 19.45 15.16 5.06
N LYS A 68 20.31 14.18 4.75
CA LYS A 68 20.21 12.84 5.32
C LYS A 68 20.50 12.99 6.81
N THR A 69 19.46 13.23 7.59
CA THR A 69 19.52 13.01 9.04
C THR A 69 19.92 11.56 9.25
N SER A 70 20.82 11.29 10.20
CA SER A 70 21.12 9.91 10.56
C SER A 70 19.80 9.24 10.94
N LYS A 71 19.51 8.05 10.39
CA LYS A 71 18.21 7.39 10.57
C LYS A 71 17.89 7.09 12.04
N ASN A 72 18.90 7.19 12.91
CA ASN A 72 18.87 6.69 14.27
C ASN A 72 18.75 7.80 15.34
N GLU A 73 18.97 9.08 14.99
CA GLU A 73 18.98 10.19 15.96
C GLU A 73 17.64 10.39 16.70
N SER A 74 16.55 9.78 16.23
CA SER A 74 15.20 9.92 16.81
C SER A 74 14.55 8.61 17.23
N ILE A 75 15.24 7.46 17.19
CA ILE A 75 14.63 6.18 17.55
C ILE A 75 14.65 6.04 19.08
N LYS A 76 13.46 6.05 19.69
CA LYS A 76 13.30 5.77 21.13
C LYS A 76 13.65 4.30 21.41
N ILE A 77 14.52 4.06 22.37
CA ILE A 77 14.85 2.71 22.85
C ILE A 77 13.89 2.34 23.98
N ASP A 78 13.06 1.33 23.76
CA ASP A 78 12.12 0.83 24.78
C ASP A 78 12.71 -0.29 25.67
N ARG A 79 13.77 -0.97 25.20
CA ARG A 79 14.48 -2.03 25.91
C ARG A 79 15.96 -2.03 25.53
N GLU A 80 16.84 -2.16 26.53
CA GLU A 80 18.27 -2.43 26.36
C GLU A 80 18.57 -3.86 26.83
N GLU A 81 19.44 -4.56 26.12
CA GLU A 81 19.86 -5.92 26.43
C GLU A 81 21.36 -6.05 26.19
N ILE A 82 22.10 -6.45 27.23
CA ILE A 82 23.54 -6.66 27.14
C ILE A 82 23.77 -8.12 26.75
N LEU A 83 24.40 -8.33 25.59
CA LEU A 83 24.82 -9.65 25.16
C LEU A 83 26.22 -9.93 25.71
N GLU A 84 26.32 -10.81 26.71
CA GLU A 84 27.59 -11.25 27.25
C GLU A 84 28.22 -12.32 26.36
N TYR A 85 29.50 -12.14 26.04
CA TYR A 85 30.25 -13.16 25.33
C TYR A 85 30.70 -14.27 26.30
N PRO A 86 30.51 -15.57 25.99
CA PRO A 86 30.93 -16.66 26.86
C PRO A 86 32.44 -16.62 27.15
N ARG A 87 32.83 -16.47 28.43
CA ARG A 87 34.25 -16.36 28.81
C ARG A 87 35.09 -17.58 28.45
N SER A 88 34.48 -18.76 28.37
CA SER A 88 35.15 -20.01 27.97
C SER A 88 35.58 -20.03 26.50
N GLU A 89 34.93 -19.22 25.66
CA GLU A 89 35.22 -19.11 24.23
C GLU A 89 36.25 -18.01 23.94
N LEU A 90 36.53 -17.15 24.93
CA LEU A 90 37.54 -16.11 24.81
C LEU A 90 38.94 -16.68 25.00
N PRO A 91 39.92 -16.26 24.18
CA PRO A 91 41.32 -16.52 24.49
C PRO A 91 41.71 -15.79 25.78
N ALA A 92 42.74 -16.30 26.47
CA ALA A 92 43.14 -15.82 27.79
C ALA A 92 43.63 -14.36 27.81
N ASP A 93 44.06 -13.84 26.65
CA ASP A 93 44.50 -12.47 26.44
C ASP A 93 43.39 -11.53 25.99
N ALA A 94 42.16 -12.03 25.82
CA ALA A 94 41.01 -11.21 25.44
C ALA A 94 40.73 -10.13 26.50
N GLN A 95 40.61 -8.89 26.04
CA GLN A 95 40.31 -7.75 26.88
C GLN A 95 38.96 -7.16 26.49
N PHE A 96 38.17 -6.80 27.50
CA PHE A 96 36.94 -6.07 27.28
C PHE A 96 37.24 -4.68 26.73
N LYS A 97 36.67 -4.35 25.55
CA LYS A 97 36.92 -3.09 24.84
C LYS A 97 35.69 -2.16 24.79
N GLY A 98 34.62 -2.49 25.51
CA GLY A 98 33.34 -1.78 25.46
C GLY A 98 32.28 -2.54 24.67
N TYR A 99 31.20 -1.84 24.35
CA TYR A 99 30.05 -2.39 23.62
C TYR A 99 29.98 -1.82 22.21
N GLU A 100 29.53 -2.66 21.27
CA GLU A 100 29.08 -2.21 19.95
C GLU A 100 27.54 -2.17 19.98
N GLU A 101 26.97 -0.99 19.73
CA GLU A 101 25.52 -0.78 19.80
C GLU A 101 24.84 -1.13 18.48
N VAL A 102 23.84 -2.00 18.52
CA VAL A 102 22.98 -2.32 17.38
C VAL A 102 21.53 -2.06 17.77
N ILE A 103 20.89 -1.10 17.10
CA ILE A 103 19.48 -0.75 17.32
C ILE A 103 18.62 -1.58 16.36
N VAL A 104 17.77 -2.44 16.91
CA VAL A 104 16.78 -3.22 16.15
C VAL A 104 15.38 -2.70 16.50
N GLN A 105 14.60 -2.35 15.48
CA GLN A 105 13.19 -1.99 15.65
C GLN A 105 12.34 -3.25 15.56
N ASP A 106 11.65 -3.54 16.65
CA ASP A 106 10.75 -4.68 16.78
C ASP A 106 9.42 -4.24 17.40
N ILE A 107 8.38 -5.05 17.25
CA ILE A 107 7.04 -4.74 17.75
C ILE A 107 6.57 -5.83 18.72
N LYS A 108 6.03 -5.41 19.87
CA LYS A 108 5.34 -6.31 20.80
C LYS A 108 3.84 -6.26 20.53
N LEU A 109 3.29 -7.34 19.98
CA LEU A 109 1.84 -7.51 19.83
C LEU A 109 1.24 -8.14 21.10
N THR A 110 0.16 -7.56 21.60
CA THR A 110 -0.60 -8.09 22.74
C THR A 110 -2.07 -8.17 22.37
N THR A 111 -2.81 -9.11 22.99
CA THR A 111 -4.23 -9.26 22.73
C THR A 111 -5.05 -8.23 23.49
N ASP A 112 -6.06 -7.67 22.83
CA ASP A 112 -7.09 -6.83 23.44
C ASP A 112 -8.46 -7.44 23.14
N ASN A 113 -8.89 -8.36 24.00
CA ASN A 113 -10.13 -9.10 23.82
C ASN A 113 -11.29 -8.37 24.50
N VAL A 114 -12.24 -7.90 23.71
CA VAL A 114 -13.39 -7.14 24.22
C VAL A 114 -14.65 -8.01 24.22
N LEU A 115 -15.22 -8.24 25.42
CA LEU A 115 -16.53 -8.90 25.57
C LEU A 115 -17.66 -7.87 25.55
N PHE A 116 -18.43 -7.84 24.46
CA PHE A 116 -19.63 -7.02 24.38
C PHE A 116 -20.85 -7.72 24.98
N ARG A 117 -21.33 -7.24 26.14
CA ARG A 117 -22.61 -7.66 26.71
C ARG A 117 -23.73 -6.80 26.13
N LYS A 118 -24.40 -7.33 25.10
CA LYS A 118 -25.51 -6.63 24.42
C LYS A 118 -26.76 -6.69 25.29
N GLN A 119 -27.30 -5.54 25.68
CA GLN A 119 -28.57 -5.47 26.39
C GLN A 119 -29.69 -5.99 25.48
N LYS A 120 -30.60 -6.78 26.05
CA LYS A 120 -31.71 -7.41 25.34
C LYS A 120 -33.00 -7.15 26.11
N TYR A 121 -33.98 -6.56 25.44
CA TYR A 121 -35.31 -6.31 25.98
C TYR A 121 -36.35 -7.07 25.16
N TYR A 122 -37.39 -7.57 25.80
CA TYR A 122 -38.53 -8.19 25.15
C TYR A 122 -39.80 -7.40 25.47
N SER A 123 -40.60 -7.10 24.45
CA SER A 123 -41.92 -6.49 24.57
C SER A 123 -42.98 -7.55 24.30
N PRO A 124 -43.69 -8.06 25.32
CA PRO A 124 -44.74 -9.06 25.14
C PRO A 124 -45.92 -8.53 24.31
N SER A 125 -46.28 -7.25 24.48
CA SER A 125 -47.41 -6.63 23.76
C SER A 125 -47.14 -6.52 22.26
N GLU A 126 -45.89 -6.24 21.87
CA GLU A 126 -45.50 -6.20 20.45
C GLU A 126 -44.98 -7.54 19.93
N GLY A 127 -44.71 -8.51 20.80
CA GLY A 127 -44.06 -9.77 20.45
C GLY A 127 -42.62 -9.59 19.93
N LYS A 128 -41.93 -8.50 20.26
CA LYS A 128 -40.63 -8.12 19.69
C LYS A 128 -39.50 -8.14 20.70
N THR A 129 -38.30 -8.40 20.21
CA THR A 129 -37.05 -8.29 20.98
C THR A 129 -36.21 -7.14 20.45
N TYR A 130 -35.73 -6.28 21.34
CA TYR A 130 -34.81 -5.21 21.04
C TYR A 130 -33.44 -5.59 21.59
N LEU A 131 -32.43 -5.55 20.74
CA LEU A 131 -31.06 -5.90 21.11
C LEU A 131 -30.18 -4.69 20.82
N ALA A 132 -29.35 -4.28 21.78
CA ALA A 132 -28.37 -3.22 21.57
C ALA A 132 -27.45 -3.57 20.39
N GLU A 133 -27.05 -2.58 19.61
CA GLU A 133 -26.15 -2.79 18.48
C GLU A 133 -24.69 -2.81 18.92
N LEU A 134 -23.82 -3.40 18.09
CA LEU A 134 -22.38 -3.29 18.29
C LEU A 134 -21.87 -1.98 17.67
N PRO A 135 -20.80 -1.38 18.21
CA PRO A 135 -20.14 -0.26 17.56
C PRO A 135 -19.69 -0.62 16.14
N LEU A 136 -19.63 0.38 15.26
CA LEU A 136 -19.25 0.17 13.86
C LEU A 136 -17.87 -0.50 13.74
N GLY A 137 -17.73 -1.42 12.78
CA GLY A 137 -16.49 -2.17 12.53
C GLY A 137 -16.31 -3.42 13.39
N TYR A 138 -17.08 -3.55 14.48
CA TYR A 138 -17.14 -4.78 15.28
C TYR A 138 -18.21 -5.72 14.73
N GLY A 139 -17.75 -6.77 14.05
CA GLY A 139 -18.59 -7.83 13.50
C GLY A 139 -17.75 -9.06 13.18
N GLY A 140 -18.31 -10.25 13.42
CA GLY A 140 -17.55 -11.51 13.43
C GLY A 140 -16.62 -11.62 14.65
N GLU A 141 -15.58 -12.44 14.52
CA GLU A 141 -14.65 -12.76 15.63
C GLU A 141 -13.48 -11.76 15.76
N PHE A 142 -13.19 -11.01 14.70
CA PHE A 142 -12.04 -10.09 14.67
C PHE A 142 -12.46 -8.63 14.72
N GLY A 143 -11.83 -7.87 15.61
CA GLY A 143 -12.01 -6.43 15.74
C GLY A 143 -11.47 -5.63 14.54
N PRO A 144 -11.89 -4.36 14.39
CA PRO A 144 -11.50 -3.52 13.27
C PRO A 144 -9.99 -3.28 13.18
N GLY A 145 -9.28 -3.19 14.32
CA GLY A 145 -7.83 -2.99 14.35
C GLY A 145 -7.04 -4.15 13.73
N VAL A 146 -7.41 -5.39 14.06
CA VAL A 146 -6.79 -6.60 13.47
C VAL A 146 -7.05 -6.67 11.97
N LYS A 147 -8.30 -6.40 11.55
CA LYS A 147 -8.66 -6.37 10.13
C LYS A 147 -7.85 -5.32 9.36
N ALA A 148 -7.73 -4.11 9.91
CA ALA A 148 -6.92 -3.05 9.32
C ALA A 148 -5.43 -3.45 9.23
N LEU A 149 -4.86 -4.03 10.30
CA LEU A 149 -3.48 -4.49 10.32
C LEU A 149 -3.20 -5.52 9.22
N VAL A 150 -4.06 -6.54 9.08
CA VAL A 150 -3.89 -7.58 8.04
C VAL A 150 -3.89 -6.97 6.65
N ILE A 151 -4.81 -6.03 6.37
CA ILE A 151 -4.87 -5.32 5.09
C ILE A 151 -3.61 -4.48 4.88
N SER A 152 -3.19 -3.71 5.89
CA SER A 152 -1.98 -2.89 5.82
C SER A 152 -0.72 -3.72 5.57
N LEU A 153 -0.59 -4.89 6.19
CA LEU A 153 0.54 -5.78 5.97
C LEU A 153 0.49 -6.44 4.58
N TYR A 154 -0.69 -6.84 4.13
CA TYR A 154 -0.85 -7.47 2.81
C TYR A 154 -0.45 -6.53 1.65
N TYR A 155 -0.84 -5.25 1.72
CA TYR A 155 -0.53 -4.28 0.67
C TYR A 155 0.74 -3.45 0.92
N GLY A 156 1.16 -3.29 2.19
CA GLY A 156 2.31 -2.45 2.57
C GLY A 156 3.67 -3.11 2.37
N LEU A 157 3.74 -4.46 2.37
CA LEU A 157 5.01 -5.17 2.25
C LEU A 157 5.65 -5.12 0.85
N PHE A 158 4.96 -4.59 -0.16
CA PHE A 158 5.47 -4.47 -1.54
C PHE A 158 6.56 -3.40 -1.73
N PHE A 159 6.93 -2.64 -0.69
CA PHE A 159 7.86 -1.49 -0.79
C PHE A 159 9.16 -1.62 0.03
N ILE A 160 9.50 -2.80 0.55
CA ILE A 160 10.70 -3.02 1.38
C ILE A 160 11.71 -3.95 0.69
N HIS A 161 12.04 -3.70 -0.58
CA HIS A 161 13.23 -4.24 -1.25
C HIS A 161 14.07 -3.12 -1.84
#